data_AF-A0A380UA99-F1
#
_entry.id   AF-A0A380UA99-F1
#
_cell.length_a   1.000
_cell.length_b   1.000
_cell.length_c   1.000
_cell.angle_alpha   90.00
_cell.angle_beta   90.00
_cell.angle_gamma   90.00
#
_symmetry.space_group_name_H-M   'P 1'
#
loop_
_entity.id
_entity.type
_entity.pdbx_description
1 polymer ?
#
loop_
_entity_poly.entity_id
_entity_poly.type
_entity_poly.pdbx_seq_one_letter_code
_entity_poly.pdbx_strand_id
1 'polypeptide(L)' 'MKVADVARETGMSKTTLHKLYNGQSTRIDFETIEKLCLLLNVEVGELLKLQADED' A
#
# COMPACT_ATOMS: atom_id res chain seq x y z
N MET A 1 9.99 -4.86 -7.05
CA MET A 1 9.71 -5.79 -5.93
C MET A 1 8.40 -6.53 -6.24
N LYS A 2 8.28 -7.83 -6.00
CA LYS A 2 7.01 -8.56 -6.24
C LYS A 2 6.12 -8.47 -5.01
N VAL A 3 4.79 -8.58 -5.18
CA VAL A 3 3.82 -8.63 -4.07
C VAL A 3 4.16 -9.73 -3.05
N ALA A 4 4.74 -10.84 -3.52
CA ALA A 4 5.18 -11.93 -2.64
C ALA A 4 6.35 -11.55 -1.73
N ASP A 5 7.26 -10.70 -2.19
CA ASP A 5 8.36 -10.19 -1.35
C ASP A 5 7.82 -9.22 -0.32
N VAL A 6 6.96 -8.28 -0.73
CA VAL A 6 6.29 -7.34 0.19
C VAL A 6 5.52 -8.09 1.27
N ALA A 7 4.77 -9.14 0.91
CA ALA A 7 4.04 -9.96 1.88
C ALA A 7 4.95 -10.61 2.93
N ARG A 8 6.16 -11.05 2.52
CA ARG A 8 7.15 -11.65 3.43
C ARG A 8 7.75 -10.61 4.36
N GLU A 9 8.10 -9.44 3.83
CA GLU A 9 8.76 -8.37 4.61
C GLU A 9 7.78 -7.65 5.56
N THR A 10 6.54 -7.42 5.14
CA THR A 10 5.54 -6.68 5.95
C THR A 10 4.66 -7.56 6.83
N GLY A 11 4.68 -8.89 6.60
CA GLY A 11 3.78 -9.85 7.25
C GLY A 11 2.32 -9.75 6.79
N MET A 12 2.04 -8.97 5.75
CA MET A 12 0.68 -8.77 5.25
C MET A 12 0.24 -9.91 4.34
N SER A 13 -1.08 -10.18 4.32
CA SER A 13 -1.63 -11.16 3.39
C SER A 13 -1.46 -10.70 1.94
N LYS A 14 -1.13 -11.64 1.04
CA LYS A 14 -1.05 -11.36 -0.41
C LYS A 14 -2.35 -10.77 -0.95
N THR A 15 -3.49 -11.19 -0.41
CA THR A 15 -4.82 -10.67 -0.78
C THR A 15 -4.97 -9.20 -0.42
N THR A 16 -4.53 -8.78 0.77
CA THR A 16 -4.55 -7.38 1.21
C THR A 16 -3.67 -6.52 0.30
N LEU A 17 -2.44 -6.97 0.05
CA LEU A 17 -1.50 -6.26 -0.82
C LEU A 17 -2.01 -6.17 -2.26
N HIS A 18 -2.63 -7.22 -2.78
CA HIS A 18 -3.24 -7.21 -4.10
C HIS A 18 -4.38 -6.19 -4.21
N LYS A 19 -5.25 -6.10 -3.18
CA LYS A 19 -6.31 -5.08 -3.16
C LYS A 19 -5.74 -3.67 -3.09
N LEU A 20 -4.73 -3.44 -2.26
CA LEU A 20 -4.06 -2.15 -2.14
C LEU A 20 -3.41 -1.72 -3.46
N TYR A 21 -2.65 -2.62 -4.08
CA TYR A 21 -1.97 -2.36 -5.36
C TYR A 21 -2.95 -2.02 -6.48
N ASN A 22 -4.12 -2.68 -6.52
CA ASN A 22 -5.14 -2.45 -7.53
C ASN A 22 -6.15 -1.34 -7.16
N GLY A 23 -5.92 -0.57 -6.08
CA GLY A 23 -6.83 0.48 -5.65
C GLY A 23 -8.22 -0.01 -5.21
N GLN A 24 -8.34 -1.30 -4.88
CA GLN A 24 -9.60 -1.93 -4.45
C GLN A 24 -9.79 -1.86 -2.92
N SER A 25 -8.82 -1.32 -2.19
CA SER A 25 -8.94 -1.14 -0.74
C SER A 25 -9.63 0.19 -0.43
N THR A 26 -10.70 0.13 0.36
CA THR A 26 -11.41 1.32 0.85
C THR A 26 -10.90 1.81 2.22
N ARG A 27 -10.03 1.02 2.85
CA ARG A 27 -9.43 1.33 4.15
C ARG A 27 -7.98 0.85 4.15
N ILE A 28 -7.13 1.63 4.80
CA ILE A 28 -5.75 1.31 5.13
C ILE A 28 -5.48 1.86 6.52
N ASP A 29 -4.76 1.11 7.36
CA ASP A 29 -4.36 1.57 8.69
C ASP A 29 -2.96 2.20 8.65
N PHE A 30 -2.60 2.92 9.71
CA PHE A 30 -1.32 3.62 9.79
C PHE A 30 -0.12 2.68 9.82
N GLU A 31 -0.23 1.53 10.49
CA GLU A 31 0.84 0.52 10.55
C GLU A 31 1.16 -0.02 9.14
N THR A 32 0.14 -0.25 8.32
CA THR A 32 0.32 -0.65 6.92
C THR A 32 1.00 0.43 6.11
N ILE A 33 0.58 1.70 6.25
CA ILE A 33 1.22 2.83 5.56
C ILE A 33 2.69 2.91 5.94
N GLU A 34 3.00 2.89 7.24
CA GLU A 34 4.36 2.95 7.77
C GLU A 34 5.24 1.83 7.21
N LYS A 35 4.78 0.57 7.31
CA LYS A 35 5.52 -0.60 6.79
C LYS A 35 5.81 -0.48 5.31
N LEU A 36 4.84 -0.03 4.51
CA LEU A 36 5.01 0.14 3.07
C LEU A 36 5.98 1.28 2.75
N CYS A 37 5.88 2.41 3.44
CA CYS A 37 6.79 3.56 3.25
C CYS A 37 8.23 3.18 3.61
N LEU A 38 8.44 2.51 4.75
CA LEU A 38 9.77 2.04 5.18
C LEU A 38 10.35 0.99 4.23
N LEU A 39 9.54 0.02 3.79
CA LEU A 39 10.00 -1.04 2.90
C LEU A 39 10.36 -0.52 1.50
N LEU A 40 9.55 0.40 0.97
CA LEU A 40 9.72 0.95 -0.37
C LEU A 40 10.64 2.16 -0.39
N ASN A 41 10.99 2.71 0.78
CA ASN A 41 11.78 3.92 0.96
C ASN A 41 11.17 5.13 0.21
N VAL A 42 9.89 5.38 0.47
CA VAL A 42 9.09 6.45 -0.14
C VAL A 42 8.30 7.22 0.93
N GLU A 43 7.85 8.42 0.59
CA GLU A 43 6.97 9.21 1.45
C GLU A 43 5.50 8.79 1.31
N VAL A 44 4.68 9.15 2.31
CA VAL A 44 3.24 8.87 2.33
C VAL A 44 2.53 9.46 1.10
N GLY A 45 2.95 10.65 0.64
CA GLY A 45 2.38 11.30 -0.55
C GLY A 45 2.71 10.60 -1.87
N GLU A 46 3.73 9.74 -1.89
CA GLU A 46 4.04 8.87 -3.04
C GLU A 46 3.22 7.58 -2.99
N LEU A 47 2.87 7.11 -1.79
CA LEU A 47 2.03 5.92 -1.59
C LEU A 47 0.54 6.21 -1.83
N LEU A 48 0.05 7.35 -1.37
CA LEU A 48 -1.36 7.74 -1.41
C LEU A 48 -1.51 9.09 -2.12
N LYS A 49 -2.40 9.13 -3.12
CA LYS A 49 -2.81 10.37 -3.79
C LYS A 49 -4.29 10.62 -3.59
N LEU A 50 -4.65 11.89 -3.40
CA LEU A 50 -6.04 12.32 -3.51
C LEU A 50 -6.42 12.30 -4.99
N GLN A 51 -7.42 11.50 -5.33
CA GLN A 51 -8.08 11.58 -6.63
C GLN A 51 -9.33 12.42 -6.42
N ALA A 52 -9.28 13.68 -6.86
CA ALA A 52 -10.51 14.45 -7.03
C ALA A 52 -11.25 13.86 -8.23
N ASP A 53 -12.55 13.63 -8.10
CA ASP A 53 -13.39 13.40 -9.27
C ASP A 53 -13.38 14.70 -10.08
N GLU A 54 -12.75 14.68 -11.25
CA GLU A 54 -12.89 15.74 -12.24
C GLU A 54 -14.21 15.47 -12.98
N ASP A 55 -15.23 16.30 -12.73
CA ASP A 55 -16.45 16.40 -13.54
C ASP A 55 -16.15 17.00 -14.92
#